data_AF-A0A8T4NYJ9-F1
#
_entry.id   AF-A0A8T4NYJ9-F1
#
_cell.length_a   1.000
_cell.length_b   1.000
_cell.length_c   1.000
_cell.angle_alpha   90.00
_cell.angle_beta   90.00
_cell.angle_gamma   90.00
#
_symmetry.space_group_name_H-M   'P 1'
#
loop_
_entity.id
_entity.type
_entity.pdbx_description
1 polymer ?
#
loop_
_entity_poly.entity_id
_entity_poly.type
_entity_poly.pdbx_seq_one_letter_code
_entity_poly.pdbx_strand_id
1 'polypeptide(L)'
;MVLFIKQLENVKINKPVLIEGLPGIGNVGKIAADFIIDSIKARKIFEIRSYGFPNAVFVNDKNLIELPAIDIYHKKVNGTDILILAGDIQPIDEESCYEFCDKVLDFLEKNNGKEIITLGGIGLPEIPEEPKAYCTATNKKIIERYKYKNLSNNIYGVVGPIIGVTGILAGLAGKRNMEAIALLAETYGHPN
;
A
#
# COMPACT_ATOMS: atom_id res chain seq x y z
N MET A 1 -8.72 2.99 16.62
CA MET A 1 -7.47 2.37 17.09
C MET A 1 -6.51 3.45 17.52
N VAL A 2 -5.66 3.16 18.49
CA VAL A 2 -4.61 4.07 18.91
C VAL A 2 -3.43 3.92 17.95
N LEU A 3 -3.07 5.01 17.26
CA LEU A 3 -1.85 5.09 16.45
C LEU A 3 -0.82 5.92 17.21
N PHE A 4 0.34 5.33 17.43
CA PHE A 4 1.54 6.02 17.91
C PHE A 4 2.34 6.45 16.69
N ILE A 5 2.27 7.73 16.34
CA ILE A 5 2.94 8.29 15.16
C ILE A 5 4.18 9.05 15.61
N LYS A 6 5.36 8.59 15.19
CA LYS A 6 6.64 9.27 15.38
C LYS A 6 7.01 9.97 14.08
N GLN A 7 7.06 11.29 14.11
CA GLN A 7 7.59 12.10 13.01
C GLN A 7 9.12 12.11 13.07
N LEU A 8 9.77 11.68 12.00
CA LEU A 8 11.23 11.62 11.88
C LEU A 8 11.79 12.83 11.14
N GLU A 9 11.06 13.31 10.13
CA GLU A 9 11.42 14.50 9.38
C GLU A 9 10.23 15.44 9.22
N ASN A 10 10.50 16.75 9.25
CA ASN A 10 9.50 17.76 8.98
C ASN A 10 9.54 18.18 7.51
N VAL A 11 8.59 17.65 6.74
CA VAL A 11 8.48 17.90 5.30
C VAL A 11 7.12 18.54 5.01
N LYS A 12 7.12 19.62 4.23
CA LYS A 12 5.89 20.20 3.70
C LYS A 12 5.39 19.36 2.54
N ILE A 13 4.30 18.64 2.76
CA ILE A 13 3.63 17.79 1.78
C ILE A 13 2.43 18.55 1.21
N ASN A 14 2.23 18.51 -0.11
CA ASN A 14 1.04 19.10 -0.72
C ASN A 14 0.66 18.35 -1.99
N LYS A 15 -0.62 17.98 -2.10
CA LYS A 15 -1.18 17.18 -3.19
C LYS A 15 -0.36 15.91 -3.48
N PRO A 16 -0.05 15.08 -2.45
CA PRO A 16 0.74 13.88 -2.66
C PRO A 16 -0.02 12.82 -3.46
N VAL A 17 0.74 11.96 -4.13
CA VAL A 17 0.31 10.62 -4.56
C VAL A 17 0.76 9.63 -3.50
N LEU A 18 -0.17 8.81 -2.99
CA LEU A 18 0.15 7.73 -2.07
C LEU A 18 0.33 6.42 -2.84
N ILE A 19 1.40 5.70 -2.55
CA ILE A 19 1.62 4.32 -2.96
C ILE A 19 1.57 3.46 -1.70
N GLU A 20 0.69 2.47 -1.66
CA GLU A 20 0.59 1.50 -0.58
C GLU A 20 1.13 0.16 -1.07
N GLY A 21 2.02 -0.44 -0.28
CA GLY A 21 2.53 -1.78 -0.52
C GLY A 21 2.94 -2.44 0.79
N LEU A 22 1.96 -2.83 1.59
CA LEU A 22 2.16 -3.64 2.78
C LEU A 22 2.27 -5.14 2.43
N PRO A 23 2.73 -6.00 3.37
CA PRO A 23 2.85 -7.43 3.12
C PRO A 23 1.49 -8.05 2.81
N GLY A 24 1.45 -8.99 1.88
CA GLY A 24 0.23 -9.64 1.42
C GLY A 24 0.57 -10.88 0.61
N ILE A 25 -0.33 -11.30 -0.30
CA ILE A 25 -0.11 -12.50 -1.11
C ILE A 25 1.21 -12.40 -1.89
N GLY A 26 2.10 -13.37 -1.65
CA GLY A 26 3.44 -13.44 -2.26
C GLY A 26 4.35 -12.23 -2.01
N ASN A 27 4.01 -11.37 -1.04
CA ASN A 27 4.69 -10.09 -0.78
C ASN A 27 4.88 -9.19 -2.01
N VAL A 28 4.02 -9.32 -3.02
CA VAL A 28 4.13 -8.57 -4.29
C VAL A 28 4.12 -7.06 -4.02
N GLY A 29 3.14 -6.59 -3.26
CA GLY A 29 3.01 -5.17 -2.89
C GLY A 29 4.20 -4.64 -2.11
N LYS A 30 4.62 -5.37 -1.06
CA LYS A 30 5.79 -5.05 -0.25
C LYS A 30 7.08 -4.96 -1.07
N ILE A 31 7.40 -5.99 -1.84
CA ILE A 31 8.63 -6.03 -2.64
C ILE A 31 8.64 -4.88 -3.66
N ALA A 32 7.50 -4.59 -4.29
CA ALA A 32 7.38 -3.46 -5.21
C ALA A 32 7.56 -2.12 -4.49
N ALA A 33 6.95 -1.91 -3.33
CA ALA A 33 7.13 -0.69 -2.54
C ALA A 33 8.58 -0.50 -2.07
N ASP A 34 9.20 -1.55 -1.52
CA ASP A 34 10.61 -1.56 -1.10
C ASP A 34 11.53 -1.20 -2.28
N PHE A 35 11.32 -1.82 -3.44
CA PHE A 35 12.07 -1.51 -4.65
C PHE A 35 11.90 -0.04 -5.10
N ILE A 36 10.69 0.52 -5.03
CA ILE A 36 10.44 1.92 -5.38
C ILE A 36 11.15 2.85 -4.39
N ILE A 37 11.07 2.58 -3.08
CA ILE A 37 11.73 3.34 -2.02
C ILE A 37 13.23 3.44 -2.31
N ASP A 38 13.89 2.31 -2.57
CA ASP A 38 15.32 2.24 -2.86
C ASP A 38 15.67 2.96 -4.18
N SER A 39 14.88 2.70 -5.23
CA SER A 39 15.12 3.24 -6.57
C SER A 39 15.07 4.76 -6.62
N ILE A 40 14.09 5.38 -5.93
CA ILE A 40 13.95 6.84 -5.90
C ILE A 40 14.68 7.49 -4.72
N LYS A 41 15.31 6.66 -3.86
CA LYS A 41 15.94 7.08 -2.61
C LYS A 41 14.96 7.91 -1.78
N ALA A 42 13.78 7.34 -1.52
CA ALA A 42 12.78 7.96 -0.67
C ALA A 42 13.24 7.88 0.80
N ARG A 43 12.97 8.94 1.56
CA ARG A 43 13.38 9.03 2.97
C ARG A 43 12.21 8.71 3.89
N LYS A 44 12.47 7.99 4.99
CA LYS A 44 11.45 7.70 6.00
C LYS A 44 11.10 8.99 6.76
N ILE A 45 9.83 9.39 6.73
CA ILE A 45 9.36 10.64 7.38
C ILE A 45 8.43 10.40 8.57
N PHE A 46 7.74 9.26 8.60
CA PHE A 46 6.93 8.82 9.74
C PHE A 46 7.16 7.34 10.02
N GLU A 47 7.10 7.00 11.30
CA GLU A 47 7.01 5.63 11.81
C GLU A 47 5.69 5.52 12.60
N ILE A 48 4.88 4.51 12.30
CA ILE A 48 3.56 4.29 12.88
C ILE A 48 3.57 2.95 13.61
N ARG A 49 3.13 2.96 14.87
CA ARG A 49 2.88 1.75 15.68
C ARG A 49 1.44 1.73 16.17
N SER A 50 0.92 0.55 16.49
CA SER A 50 -0.41 0.39 17.06
C SER A 50 -0.52 -0.90 17.87
N TYR A 51 -1.47 -0.94 18.80
CA TYR A 51 -1.91 -2.18 19.44
C TYR A 51 -2.78 -3.06 18.53
N GLY A 52 -3.26 -2.54 17.39
CA GLY A 52 -3.93 -3.34 16.37
C GLY A 52 -2.98 -4.03 15.37
N PHE A 53 -1.67 -4.04 15.66
CA PHE A 53 -0.66 -4.76 14.90
C PHE A 53 -0.36 -6.13 15.55
N PRO A 54 0.27 -7.07 14.83
CA PRO A 54 0.55 -8.41 15.39
C PRO A 54 1.30 -8.37 16.72
N ASN A 55 0.98 -9.31 17.60
CA ASN A 55 1.64 -9.56 18.89
C ASN A 55 3.01 -10.24 18.72
N ALA A 56 3.81 -9.75 17.76
CA ALA A 56 5.10 -10.30 17.39
C ALA A 56 6.18 -9.22 17.37
N VAL A 57 7.43 -9.67 17.44
CA VAL A 57 8.63 -8.85 17.22
C VAL A 57 9.42 -9.40 16.06
N PHE A 58 10.27 -8.57 15.47
CA PHE A 58 11.15 -8.95 14.38
C PHE A 58 12.60 -8.86 14.83
N VAL A 59 13.47 -9.67 14.20
CA VAL A 59 14.92 -9.58 14.37
C VAL A 59 15.46 -8.82 13.17
N ASN A 60 16.10 -7.68 13.42
CA ASN A 60 16.67 -6.84 12.36
C ASN A 60 18.04 -7.37 11.89
N ASP A 61 18.60 -6.72 10.86
CA ASP A 61 19.91 -7.02 10.27
C ASP A 61 21.10 -6.89 11.24
N LYS A 62 20.90 -6.21 12.37
CA LYS A 62 21.87 -6.07 13.47
C LYS A 62 21.70 -7.13 14.55
N ASN A 63 20.86 -8.14 14.32
CA ASN A 63 20.50 -9.18 15.30
C ASN A 63 19.86 -8.61 16.58
N LEU A 64 19.14 -7.49 16.48
CA LEU A 64 18.41 -6.86 17.58
C LEU A 64 16.90 -7.04 17.40
N ILE A 65 16.19 -7.04 18.53
CA ILE A 65 14.73 -7.15 18.57
C ILE A 65 14.10 -5.78 18.31
N GLU A 66 13.16 -5.73 17.37
CA GLU A 66 12.38 -4.53 17.06
C GLU A 66 10.88 -4.83 17.03
N LEU A 67 10.09 -3.86 17.50
CA LEU A 67 8.64 -3.89 17.35
C LEU A 67 8.26 -3.55 15.91
N PRO A 68 7.24 -4.21 15.34
CA PRO A 68 6.75 -3.88 14.02
C PRO A 68 6.31 -2.42 13.92
N ALA A 69 6.48 -1.86 12.73
CA ALA A 69 5.99 -0.56 12.36
C ALA A 69 5.49 -0.57 10.91
N ILE A 70 4.58 0.37 10.63
CA ILE A 70 4.32 0.83 9.27
C ILE A 70 4.95 2.20 9.14
N ASP A 71 5.68 2.42 8.07
CA ASP A 71 6.40 3.65 7.80
C ASP A 71 5.78 4.40 6.62
N ILE A 72 5.95 5.72 6.62
CA ILE A 72 5.70 6.55 5.44
C ILE A 72 7.04 7.10 4.96
N TYR A 73 7.37 6.80 3.71
CA TYR A 73 8.51 7.35 3.00
C TYR A 73 8.08 8.48 2.08
N HIS A 74 8.98 9.41 1.80
CA HIS A 74 8.74 10.59 0.98
C HIS A 74 9.83 10.82 -0.05
N LYS A 75 9.42 11.21 -1.26
CA LYS A 75 10.29 11.80 -2.28
C LYS A 75 9.51 12.79 -3.12
N LYS A 76 10.14 13.92 -3.48
CA LYS A 76 9.62 14.79 -4.54
C LYS A 76 10.16 14.32 -5.89
N VAL A 77 9.28 13.92 -6.80
CA VAL A 77 9.61 13.44 -8.16
C VAL A 77 8.93 14.35 -9.16
N ASN A 78 9.71 15.05 -10.00
CA ASN A 78 9.20 15.97 -11.02
C ASN A 78 8.19 17.00 -10.49
N GLY A 79 8.38 17.48 -9.25
CA GLY A 79 7.50 18.43 -8.58
C GLY A 79 6.34 17.81 -7.79
N THR A 80 6.05 16.52 -7.98
CA THR A 80 5.01 15.77 -7.27
C THR A 80 5.55 15.18 -5.98
N ASP A 81 4.84 15.36 -4.87
CA ASP A 81 5.14 14.67 -3.61
C ASP A 81 4.66 13.21 -3.71
N ILE A 82 5.59 12.26 -3.63
CA ILE A 82 5.29 10.82 -3.58
C ILE A 82 5.43 10.37 -2.14
N LEU A 83 4.38 9.75 -1.62
CA LEU A 83 4.36 9.08 -0.33
C LEU A 83 4.28 7.58 -0.56
N ILE A 84 5.06 6.80 0.19
CA ILE A 84 5.04 5.34 0.11
C ILE A 84 4.77 4.80 1.51
N LEU A 85 3.61 4.15 1.66
CA LEU A 85 3.21 3.45 2.87
C LEU A 85 3.69 2.00 2.77
N ALA A 86 4.69 1.66 3.58
CA ALA A 86 5.38 0.37 3.54
C ALA A 86 5.71 -0.09 4.96
N GLY A 87 5.94 -1.38 5.14
CA GLY A 87 6.27 -1.95 6.45
C GLY A 87 6.24 -3.48 6.42
N ASP A 88 6.43 -4.08 7.58
CA ASP A 88 6.54 -5.53 7.72
C ASP A 88 5.25 -6.22 8.17
N ILE A 89 4.19 -5.44 8.42
CA ILE A 89 2.89 -5.94 8.89
C ILE A 89 1.70 -5.22 8.23
N GLN A 90 0.52 -5.79 8.43
CA GLN A 90 -0.77 -5.11 8.30
C GLN A 90 -1.51 -5.14 9.65
N PRO A 91 -2.53 -4.28 9.86
CA PRO A 91 -3.49 -4.46 10.95
C PRO A 91 -4.08 -5.88 10.96
N ILE A 92 -4.31 -6.45 12.15
CA ILE A 92 -4.61 -7.89 12.30
C ILE A 92 -6.08 -8.27 12.16
N ASP A 93 -6.99 -7.31 12.33
CA ASP A 93 -8.43 -7.52 12.34
C ASP A 93 -9.15 -6.47 11.49
N GLU A 94 -10.43 -6.69 11.19
CA GLU A 94 -11.21 -5.82 10.33
C GLU A 94 -11.33 -4.40 10.90
N GLU A 95 -11.67 -4.24 12.18
CA GLU A 95 -11.86 -2.93 12.81
C GLU A 95 -10.56 -2.12 12.72
N SER A 96 -9.44 -2.70 13.14
CA SER A 96 -8.11 -2.14 13.06
C SER A 96 -7.72 -1.76 11.63
N CYS A 97 -8.07 -2.58 10.63
CA CYS A 97 -7.81 -2.31 9.22
C CYS A 97 -8.59 -1.10 8.71
N TYR A 98 -9.90 -1.04 8.96
CA TYR A 98 -10.75 0.09 8.57
C TYR A 98 -10.30 1.38 9.24
N GLU A 99 -10.06 1.36 10.55
CA GLU A 99 -9.63 2.55 11.29
C GLU A 99 -8.25 3.03 10.84
N PHE A 100 -7.32 2.11 10.55
CA PHE A 100 -6.01 2.48 9.99
C PHE A 100 -6.16 3.17 8.63
N CYS A 101 -6.97 2.61 7.73
CA CYS A 101 -7.22 3.20 6.41
C CYS A 101 -7.87 4.59 6.52
N ASP A 102 -8.85 4.76 7.42
CA ASP A 102 -9.47 6.06 7.67
C ASP A 102 -8.44 7.10 8.13
N LYS A 103 -7.49 6.73 9.00
CA LYS A 103 -6.43 7.64 9.45
C LYS A 103 -5.45 8.00 8.34
N VAL A 104 -5.11 7.06 7.46
CA VAL A 104 -4.27 7.33 6.28
C VAL A 104 -4.99 8.31 5.33
N LEU A 105 -6.29 8.11 5.10
CA LEU A 105 -7.09 8.99 4.24
C LEU A 105 -7.28 10.38 4.86
N ASP A 106 -7.52 10.48 6.18
CA ASP A 106 -7.56 11.77 6.91
C ASP A 106 -6.24 12.54 6.73
N PHE A 107 -5.11 11.83 6.78
CA PHE A 107 -3.80 12.42 6.58
C PHE A 107 -3.62 12.93 5.15
N LEU A 108 -4.02 12.16 4.13
CA LEU A 108 -3.96 12.61 2.74
C LEU A 108 -4.86 13.82 2.50
N GLU A 109 -6.10 13.80 2.99
CA GLU A 109 -7.06 14.88 2.80
C GLU A 109 -6.54 16.21 3.37
N LYS A 110 -5.97 16.18 4.58
CA LYS A 110 -5.31 17.34 5.21
C LYS A 110 -4.17 17.93 4.37
N ASN A 111 -3.53 17.11 3.54
CA ASN A 111 -2.44 17.50 2.65
C ASN A 111 -2.90 17.68 1.19
N ASN A 112 -4.22 17.80 0.94
CA ASN A 112 -4.82 17.92 -0.39
C ASN A 112 -4.52 16.74 -1.34
N GLY A 113 -4.16 15.57 -0.80
CA GLY A 113 -3.93 14.34 -1.55
C GLY A 113 -5.24 13.76 -2.07
N LYS A 114 -5.25 13.33 -3.33
CA LYS A 114 -6.45 12.80 -4.00
C LYS A 114 -6.19 11.55 -4.84
N GLU A 115 -4.97 11.04 -4.84
CA GLU A 115 -4.55 9.95 -5.71
C GLU A 115 -3.82 8.88 -4.90
N ILE A 116 -4.31 7.65 -5.02
CA ILE A 116 -3.82 6.49 -4.26
C ILE A 116 -3.59 5.33 -5.24
N ILE A 117 -2.45 4.66 -5.08
CA ILE A 117 -2.08 3.45 -5.80
C ILE A 117 -1.87 2.37 -4.74
N THR A 118 -2.61 1.27 -4.80
CA THR A 118 -2.38 0.12 -3.92
C THR A 118 -1.77 -1.03 -4.71
N LEU A 119 -0.81 -1.73 -4.12
CA LEU A 119 -0.04 -2.78 -4.77
C LEU A 119 -0.30 -4.12 -4.06
N GLY A 120 -0.62 -5.17 -4.82
CA GLY A 120 -0.96 -6.46 -4.24
C GLY A 120 -0.67 -7.66 -5.14
N GLY A 121 -0.84 -8.85 -4.57
CA GLY A 121 -0.66 -10.12 -5.27
C GLY A 121 -2.00 -10.84 -5.51
N ILE A 122 -2.07 -11.63 -6.57
CA ILE A 122 -3.13 -12.59 -6.86
C ILE A 122 -2.54 -13.98 -6.67
N GLY A 123 -3.04 -14.73 -5.69
CA GLY A 123 -2.51 -16.05 -5.35
C GLY A 123 -3.02 -17.11 -6.31
N LEU A 124 -2.09 -17.71 -7.06
CA LEU A 124 -2.35 -18.85 -7.92
C LEU A 124 -1.96 -20.16 -7.21
N PRO A 125 -2.64 -21.29 -7.54
CA PRO A 125 -2.35 -22.59 -6.95
C PRO A 125 -0.99 -23.16 -7.39
N GLU A 126 -0.44 -22.67 -8.49
CA GLU A 126 0.85 -23.06 -9.05
C GLU A 126 1.67 -21.82 -9.37
N ILE A 127 3.00 -21.97 -9.47
CA ILE A 127 3.89 -20.86 -9.84
C ILE A 127 3.61 -20.50 -11.31
N PRO A 128 3.17 -19.27 -11.64
CA PRO A 128 2.96 -18.87 -13.02
C PRO A 128 4.31 -18.73 -13.76
N GLU A 129 4.40 -19.31 -14.97
CA GLU A 129 5.56 -19.11 -15.86
C GLU A 129 5.64 -17.65 -16.35
N GLU A 130 4.49 -17.08 -16.72
CA GLU A 130 4.34 -15.69 -17.16
C GLU A 130 3.26 -14.99 -16.31
N PRO A 131 3.65 -14.37 -15.17
CA PRO A 131 2.70 -13.69 -14.30
C PRO A 131 2.04 -12.51 -14.99
N LYS A 132 0.70 -12.43 -14.95
CA LYS A 132 -0.07 -11.30 -15.48
C LYS A 132 -0.31 -10.23 -14.42
N ALA A 133 -0.46 -9.00 -14.88
CA ALA A 133 -0.85 -7.86 -14.05
C ALA A 133 -2.24 -7.35 -14.42
N TYR A 134 -3.01 -7.02 -13.40
CA TYR A 134 -4.37 -6.52 -13.48
C TYR A 134 -4.51 -5.20 -12.74
N CYS A 135 -5.52 -4.40 -13.14
CA CYS A 135 -5.92 -3.24 -12.38
C CYS A 135 -7.44 -3.10 -12.22
N THR A 136 -7.83 -2.46 -11.13
CA THR A 136 -9.19 -1.96 -10.90
C THR A 136 -9.12 -0.63 -10.16
N ALA A 137 -10.19 0.14 -10.17
CA ALA A 137 -10.15 1.49 -9.61
C ALA A 137 -11.51 2.01 -9.16
N THR A 138 -11.48 3.14 -8.45
CA THR A 138 -12.69 3.85 -8.00
C THR A 138 -13.45 4.54 -9.14
N ASN A 139 -12.81 4.78 -10.29
CA ASN A 139 -13.46 5.30 -11.49
C ASN A 139 -12.68 4.96 -12.78
N LYS A 140 -13.34 5.11 -13.94
CA LYS A 140 -12.72 4.82 -15.26
C LYS A 140 -11.58 5.77 -15.64
N LYS A 141 -11.62 7.03 -15.17
CA LYS A 141 -10.62 8.06 -15.54
C LYS A 141 -9.23 7.69 -15.03
N ILE A 142 -9.11 7.17 -13.80
CA ILE A 142 -7.81 6.74 -13.29
C ILE A 142 -7.33 5.44 -13.98
N ILE A 143 -8.22 4.54 -14.39
CA ILE A 143 -7.84 3.36 -15.20
C ILE A 143 -7.16 3.81 -16.50
N GLU A 144 -7.75 4.76 -17.24
CA GLU A 144 -7.15 5.26 -18.48
C GLU A 144 -5.80 5.96 -18.24
N ARG A 145 -5.63 6.63 -17.10
CA ARG A 145 -4.36 7.28 -16.73
C ARG A 145 -3.22 6.28 -16.54
N TYR A 146 -3.51 5.11 -15.97
CA TYR A 146 -2.52 4.07 -15.66
C TYR A 146 -2.49 2.94 -16.68
N LYS A 147 -3.15 3.10 -17.83
CA LYS A 147 -3.18 2.08 -18.88
C LYS A 147 -1.77 1.79 -19.37
N TYR A 148 -1.41 0.51 -19.37
CA TYR A 148 -0.09 0.04 -19.81
C TYR A 148 -0.22 -1.23 -20.64
N LYS A 149 0.73 -1.50 -21.55
CA LYS A 149 0.63 -2.57 -22.56
C LYS A 149 0.33 -3.96 -21.96
N ASN A 150 0.84 -4.23 -20.77
CA ASN A 150 0.70 -5.52 -20.08
C ASN A 150 -0.14 -5.43 -18.79
N LEU A 151 -1.00 -4.42 -18.68
CA LEU A 151 -1.90 -4.23 -17.53
C LEU A 151 -3.35 -4.37 -17.98
N SER A 152 -4.02 -5.44 -17.52
CA SER A 152 -5.40 -5.73 -17.88
C SER A 152 -6.40 -5.14 -16.87
N ASN A 153 -7.41 -4.41 -17.33
CA ASN A 153 -8.54 -3.98 -16.48
C ASN A 153 -9.72 -4.97 -16.49
N ASN A 154 -9.60 -6.11 -17.20
CA ASN A 154 -10.59 -7.18 -17.23
C ASN A 154 -10.41 -8.11 -16.02
N ILE A 155 -10.75 -7.59 -14.84
CA ILE A 155 -10.47 -8.24 -13.55
C ILE A 155 -11.69 -8.98 -12.95
N TYR A 156 -12.90 -8.60 -13.35
CA TYR A 156 -14.14 -9.17 -12.83
C TYR A 156 -14.24 -10.65 -13.17
N GLY A 157 -14.47 -11.50 -12.15
CA GLY A 157 -14.51 -12.96 -12.28
C GLY A 157 -13.14 -13.63 -12.39
N VAL A 158 -12.05 -12.86 -12.48
CA VAL A 158 -10.67 -13.36 -12.46
C VAL A 158 -10.07 -13.28 -11.06
N VAL A 159 -10.26 -12.14 -10.39
CA VAL A 159 -9.72 -11.88 -9.06
C VAL A 159 -10.85 -11.88 -8.04
N GLY A 160 -10.62 -12.59 -6.93
CA GLY A 160 -11.50 -12.58 -5.77
C GLY A 160 -11.48 -11.24 -5.02
N PRO A 161 -12.03 -11.20 -3.79
CA PRO A 161 -11.95 -10.01 -2.95
C PRO A 161 -10.50 -9.55 -2.75
N ILE A 162 -10.27 -8.23 -2.85
CA ILE A 162 -8.99 -7.63 -2.47
C ILE A 162 -9.02 -7.40 -0.96
N ILE A 163 -8.23 -8.16 -0.22
CA ILE A 163 -8.26 -8.20 1.25
C ILE A 163 -7.22 -7.24 1.84
N GLY A 164 -7.47 -6.76 3.06
CA GLY A 164 -6.54 -5.94 3.82
C GLY A 164 -6.50 -4.48 3.36
N VAL A 165 -5.45 -3.77 3.79
CA VAL A 165 -5.25 -2.34 3.52
C VAL A 165 -5.29 -2.07 2.01
N THR A 166 -4.69 -2.92 1.17
CA THR A 166 -4.72 -2.79 -0.29
C THR A 166 -6.12 -2.63 -0.88
N GLY A 167 -7.11 -3.38 -0.38
CA GLY A 167 -8.49 -3.30 -0.84
C GLY A 167 -9.31 -2.25 -0.11
N ILE A 168 -9.23 -2.22 1.22
CA ILE A 168 -10.04 -1.34 2.08
C ILE A 168 -9.65 0.13 1.86
N LEU A 169 -8.36 0.44 1.74
CA LEU A 169 -7.89 1.80 1.47
C LEU A 169 -8.44 2.33 0.15
N ALA A 170 -8.39 1.54 -0.92
CA ALA A 170 -8.92 1.91 -2.22
C ALA A 170 -10.45 2.07 -2.20
N GLY A 171 -11.17 1.18 -1.52
CA GLY A 171 -12.62 1.24 -1.38
C GLY A 171 -13.10 2.47 -0.60
N LEU A 172 -12.45 2.78 0.52
CA LEU A 172 -12.76 3.96 1.33
C LEU A 172 -12.37 5.26 0.64
N ALA A 173 -11.25 5.27 -0.09
CA ALA A 173 -10.84 6.41 -0.92
C ALA A 173 -11.94 6.82 -1.92
N GLY A 174 -12.56 5.83 -2.58
CA GLY A 174 -13.68 6.08 -3.50
C GLY A 174 -14.87 6.77 -2.82
N LYS A 175 -15.20 6.40 -1.58
CA LYS A 175 -16.26 7.06 -0.79
C LYS A 175 -15.92 8.50 -0.40
N ARG A 176 -14.64 8.86 -0.42
CA ARG A 176 -14.12 10.20 -0.10
C ARG A 176 -13.80 11.05 -1.33
N ASN A 177 -14.30 10.68 -2.50
CA ASN A 177 -14.01 11.35 -3.78
C ASN A 177 -12.50 11.42 -4.11
N MET A 178 -11.73 10.44 -3.66
CA MET A 178 -10.33 10.24 -4.04
C MET A 178 -10.24 9.22 -5.18
N GLU A 179 -9.33 9.47 -6.12
CA GLU A 179 -9.05 8.54 -7.22
C GLU A 179 -8.09 7.47 -6.68
N ALA A 180 -8.50 6.21 -6.66
CA ALA A 180 -7.65 5.11 -6.24
C ALA A 180 -7.62 4.01 -7.31
N ILE A 181 -6.43 3.44 -7.54
CA ILE A 181 -6.22 2.30 -8.43
C ILE A 181 -5.48 1.20 -7.67
N ALA A 182 -5.97 -0.02 -7.75
CA ALA A 182 -5.28 -1.21 -7.28
C ALA A 182 -4.56 -1.86 -8.47
N LEU A 183 -3.27 -2.14 -8.31
CA LEU A 183 -2.43 -2.87 -9.25
C LEU A 183 -2.08 -4.22 -8.62
N LEU A 184 -2.51 -5.31 -9.26
CA LEU A 184 -2.41 -6.65 -8.73
C LEU A 184 -1.66 -7.54 -9.71
N ALA A 185 -0.64 -8.26 -9.26
CA ALA A 185 0.09 -9.21 -10.10
C ALA A 185 -0.06 -10.65 -9.62
N GLU A 186 -0.19 -11.57 -10.55
CA GLU A 186 -0.19 -13.00 -10.26
C GLU A 186 1.11 -13.42 -9.57
N THR A 187 0.98 -14.31 -8.59
CA THR A 187 2.10 -14.91 -7.87
C THR A 187 1.67 -16.26 -7.33
N TYR A 188 2.62 -17.06 -6.86
CA TYR A 188 2.27 -18.29 -6.17
C TYR A 188 1.64 -17.97 -4.81
N GLY A 189 0.38 -18.35 -4.64
CA GLY A 189 -0.32 -18.27 -3.37
C GLY A 189 -0.01 -19.52 -2.56
N HIS A 190 1.03 -19.48 -1.73
CA HIS A 190 1.33 -20.61 -0.86
C HIS A 190 0.10 -20.91 0.01
N PRO A 191 -0.41 -22.15 0.03
CA PRO A 191 -1.47 -22.52 0.95
C PRO A 191 -0.96 -22.31 2.39
N ASN A 192 -1.69 -21.51 3.16
CA ASN A 192 -1.50 -21.41 4.61
C ASN A 192 -1.83 -22.73 5.30
#